data_AF-A0A2D6AMU5-F1
#
_entry.id   AF-A0A2D6AMU5-F1
#
_cell.length_a   1.000
_cell.length_b   1.000
_cell.length_c   1.000
_cell.angle_alpha   90.00
_cell.angle_beta   90.00
_cell.angle_gamma   90.00
#
_symmetry.space_group_name_H-M   'P 1'
#
loop_
_entity.id
_entity.type
_entity.pdbx_description
1 polymer ?
#
loop_
_entity_poly.entity_id
_entity_poly.type
_entity_poly.pdbx_seq_one_letter_code
_entity_poly.pdbx_strand_id
1 'polypeptide(L)'
;MKEKEIQRILKEWEPHGAKRIAVENFLGSIDITDHESHMGTKANLMMDANLYHWNWATCMAISVGIKKSYKNIKERNNETKNTQT
;
A
#
# COMPACT_ATOMS: atom_id res chain seq x y z
N MET A 1 5.37 3.26 3.76
CA MET A 1 4.44 2.88 4.85
C MET A 1 5.23 2.54 6.12
N LYS A 2 4.68 2.62 7.35
CA LYS A 2 5.42 2.19 8.56
C LYS A 2 5.47 0.67 8.65
N GLU A 3 6.61 0.11 9.05
CA GLU A 3 6.83 -1.35 9.19
C GLU A 3 5.73 -2.07 9.99
N LYS A 4 5.32 -1.48 11.12
CA LYS A 4 4.25 -2.04 11.97
C LYS A 4 2.91 -2.20 11.24
N GLU A 5 2.62 -1.37 10.25
CA GLU A 5 1.39 -1.47 9.45
C GLU A 5 1.49 -2.60 8.43
N ILE A 6 2.65 -2.77 7.81
CA ILE A 6 2.94 -3.88 6.88
C ILE A 6 2.79 -5.22 7.63
N GLN A 7 3.37 -5.34 8.83
CA GLN A 7 3.24 -6.56 9.64
C GLN A 7 1.79 -6.87 10.03
N ARG A 8 0.95 -5.85 10.28
CA ARG A 8 -0.49 -6.05 10.54
C ARG A 8 -1.23 -6.60 9.32
N ILE A 9 -0.91 -6.09 8.13
CA ILE A 9 -1.48 -6.58 6.87
C ILE A 9 -1.04 -8.04 6.64
N LEU A 10 0.25 -8.32 6.81
CA LEU A 10 0.77 -9.67 6.62
C LEU A 10 0.13 -10.69 7.56
N LYS A 11 -0.06 -10.34 8.83
CA LYS A 11 -0.75 -11.21 9.80
C LYS A 11 -2.15 -11.64 9.33
N GLU A 12 -2.85 -10.78 8.59
CA GLU A 12 -4.18 -11.06 8.05
C GLU A 12 -4.13 -11.93 6.78
N TRP A 13 -3.13 -11.72 5.92
CA TRP A 13 -3.12 -12.26 4.55
C TRP A 13 -2.14 -13.43 4.31
N GLU A 14 -1.12 -13.62 5.16
CA GLU A 14 -0.21 -14.78 5.08
C GLU A 14 -0.92 -16.13 5.21
N PRO A 15 -1.92 -16.31 6.11
CA PRO A 15 -2.69 -17.56 6.16
C PRO A 15 -3.42 -17.90 4.85
N HIS A 16 -3.66 -16.90 3.99
CA HIS A 16 -4.27 -17.04 2.67
C HIS A 16 -3.24 -17.17 1.53
N GLY A 17 -1.95 -17.27 1.87
CA GLY A 17 -0.86 -17.47 0.92
C GLY A 17 -0.24 -16.17 0.39
N ALA A 18 -0.46 -15.01 1.03
CA ALA A 18 0.22 -13.79 0.61
C ALA A 18 1.74 -13.94 0.72
N LYS A 19 2.46 -13.51 -0.34
CA LYS A 19 3.92 -13.55 -0.38
C LYS A 19 4.48 -12.36 0.40
N ARG A 20 4.99 -12.61 1.62
CA ARG A 20 5.60 -11.60 2.50
C ARG A 20 6.52 -10.61 1.78
N ILE A 21 7.53 -11.15 1.08
CA ILE A 21 8.54 -10.34 0.40
C ILE A 21 7.95 -9.42 -0.68
N ALA A 22 6.89 -9.86 -1.37
CA ALA A 22 6.22 -9.03 -2.37
C ALA A 22 5.47 -7.87 -1.72
N VAL A 23 4.78 -8.14 -0.61
CA VAL A 23 4.05 -7.11 0.16
C VAL A 23 5.02 -6.09 0.76
N GLU A 24 6.10 -6.56 1.40
CA GLU A 24 7.13 -5.71 2.01
C GLU A 24 7.83 -4.85 0.95
N ASN A 25 8.27 -5.45 -0.17
CA ASN A 25 8.94 -4.71 -1.24
C ASN A 25 8.02 -3.67 -1.87
N PHE A 26 6.80 -4.08 -2.27
CA PHE A 26 5.89 -3.16 -2.93
C PHE A 26 5.48 -2.03 -1.99
N LEU A 27 4.98 -2.32 -0.78
CA LEU A 27 4.53 -1.27 0.15
C LEU A 27 5.67 -0.44 0.75
N GLY A 28 6.88 -0.99 0.79
CA GLY A 28 8.10 -0.29 1.16
C GLY A 28 8.61 0.66 0.08
N SER A 29 8.38 0.33 -1.20
CA SER A 29 8.80 1.16 -2.33
C SER A 29 7.81 2.26 -2.70
N ILE A 30 6.58 2.24 -2.16
CA ILE A 30 5.64 3.33 -2.41
C ILE A 30 6.14 4.60 -1.71
N ASP A 31 6.72 5.49 -2.50
CA ASP A 31 7.02 6.87 -2.11
C ASP A 31 5.83 7.76 -2.45
N ILE A 32 4.89 7.85 -1.51
CA ILE A 32 3.69 8.66 -1.71
C ILE A 32 4.01 10.12 -1.44
N THR A 33 4.65 10.73 -2.43
CA THR A 33 4.69 12.16 -2.62
C THR A 33 3.36 12.64 -3.22
N ASP A 34 3.10 13.95 -3.20
CA ASP A 34 1.85 14.54 -3.73
C ASP A 34 1.62 14.27 -5.23
N HIS A 35 2.60 13.71 -5.95
CA HIS A 35 2.54 13.45 -7.39
C HIS A 35 2.06 12.04 -7.76
N GLU A 36 2.20 11.04 -6.87
CA GLU A 36 1.72 9.70 -7.17
C GLU A 36 0.22 9.57 -6.90
N SER A 37 -0.57 9.36 -7.96
CA SER A 37 -2.00 9.12 -7.81
C SER A 37 -2.30 7.70 -7.31
N HIS A 38 -3.30 7.57 -6.44
CA HIS A 38 -3.80 6.27 -5.94
C HIS A 38 -4.12 5.27 -7.06
N MET A 39 -4.58 5.77 -8.21
CA MET A 39 -4.86 4.95 -9.38
C MET A 39 -3.59 4.46 -10.08
N GLY A 40 -2.55 5.31 -10.15
CA GLY A 40 -1.23 4.93 -10.69
C GLY A 40 -0.57 3.82 -9.88
N THR A 41 -0.56 3.92 -8.55
CA THR A 41 -0.02 2.86 -7.68
C THR A 41 -0.78 1.54 -7.84
N LYS A 42 -2.10 1.60 -8.02
CA LYS A 42 -2.90 0.39 -8.32
C LYS A 42 -2.60 -0.20 -9.69
N ALA A 43 -2.35 0.63 -10.70
CA ALA A 43 -1.95 0.15 -12.02
C ALA A 43 -0.61 -0.59 -11.94
N ASN A 44 0.37 -0.03 -11.22
CA ASN A 44 1.66 -0.68 -10.96
C ASN A 44 1.50 -2.03 -10.25
N LEU A 45 0.61 -2.12 -9.25
CA LEU A 45 0.29 -3.39 -8.61
C LEU A 45 -0.22 -4.42 -9.62
N MET A 46 -1.14 -4.05 -10.51
CA MET A 46 -1.67 -4.98 -11.50
C MET A 46 -0.59 -5.43 -12.50
N MET A 47 0.32 -4.53 -12.88
CA MET A 47 1.45 -4.85 -13.75
C MET A 47 2.40 -5.84 -13.06
N ASP A 48 2.83 -5.56 -11.83
CA ASP A 48 3.73 -6.43 -11.07
C ASP A 48 3.08 -7.78 -10.75
N ALA A 49 1.79 -7.79 -10.39
CA ALA A 49 1.07 -9.02 -10.12
C ALA A 49 1.02 -9.94 -11.34
N ASN A 50 0.87 -9.37 -12.54
CA ASN A 50 0.92 -10.12 -13.79
C ASN A 50 2.34 -10.59 -14.11
N LEU A 51 3.33 -9.71 -13.96
CA LEU A 51 4.75 -10.00 -14.27
C LEU A 51 5.34 -11.08 -13.36
N TYR A 52 5.04 -11.03 -12.07
CA TYR A 52 5.59 -11.94 -11.06
C TYR A 52 4.63 -13.04 -10.62
N HIS A 53 3.49 -13.18 -11.29
CA HIS A 53 2.44 -14.15 -10.99
C HIS A 53 2.07 -14.15 -9.50
N TRP A 54 1.79 -12.97 -8.96
CA TRP A 54 1.33 -12.85 -7.58
C TRP A 54 -0.10 -13.37 -7.46
N ASN A 55 -0.35 -14.12 -6.39
CA ASN A 55 -1.67 -14.65 -6.12
C ASN A 55 -2.60 -13.56 -5.59
N TRP A 56 -3.90 -13.88 -5.58
CA TRP A 56 -4.94 -12.96 -5.12
C TRP A 56 -4.69 -12.44 -3.70
N ALA A 57 -4.24 -13.29 -2.77
CA ALA A 57 -3.95 -12.87 -1.39
C ALA A 57 -2.85 -11.81 -1.31
N THR A 58 -1.79 -11.94 -2.12
CA THR A 58 -0.72 -10.95 -2.24
C THR A 58 -1.26 -9.63 -2.79
N CYS A 59 -2.06 -9.69 -3.86
CA CYS A 59 -2.67 -8.49 -4.47
C CYS A 59 -3.62 -7.78 -3.50
N MET A 60 -4.38 -8.53 -2.71
CA MET A 60 -5.28 -7.98 -1.70
C MET A 60 -4.52 -7.32 -0.55
N ALA A 61 -3.48 -7.99 -0.02
CA ALA A 61 -2.61 -7.43 1.01
C ALA A 61 -2.03 -6.07 0.57
N ILE A 62 -1.48 -6.00 -0.64
CA ILE A 62 -0.92 -4.76 -1.19
C ILE A 62 -2.02 -3.72 -1.43
N SER A 63 -3.18 -4.10 -1.97
CA SER A 63 -4.31 -3.19 -2.17
C SER A 63 -4.82 -2.55 -0.88
N VAL A 64 -4.88 -3.31 0.21
CA VAL A 64 -5.21 -2.81 1.55
C VAL A 64 -4.14 -1.83 2.02
N GLY A 65 -2.86 -2.15 1.80
CA GLY A 65 -1.74 -1.27 2.09
C GLY A 65 -1.84 0.07 1.37
N ILE A 66 -2.00 0.06 0.04
CA ILE A 66 -2.20 1.26 -0.78
C ILE A 66 -3.34 2.12 -0.23
N LYS A 67 -4.50 1.53 0.05
CA LYS A 67 -5.67 2.28 0.56
C LYS A 67 -5.38 2.98 1.89
N LYS A 68 -4.70 2.32 2.83
CA LYS A 68 -4.32 2.90 4.13
C LYS A 68 -3.33 4.06 3.94
N SER A 69 -2.33 3.82 3.11
CA SER A 69 -1.30 4.78 2.73
C SER A 69 -1.87 6.12 2.24
N TYR A 70 -2.81 6.09 1.29
CA TYR A 70 -3.46 7.31 0.77
C TYR A 70 -4.43 7.96 1.75
N LYS A 71 -5.09 7.18 2.61
CA LYS A 71 -5.94 7.72 3.67
C LYS A 71 -5.13 8.57 4.66
N ASN A 72 -3.97 8.07 5.10
CA ASN A 72 -3.10 8.76 6.05
C ASN A 72 -2.58 10.11 5.48
N ILE A 73 -2.39 10.22 4.17
CA ILE A 73 -1.96 11.47 3.52
C ILE A 73 -3.08 12.49 3.49
N LYS A 74 -4.30 12.06 3.14
CA LYS A 74 -5.47 12.94 3.15
C LYS A 74 -5.71 13.52 4.55
N GLU A 75 -5.54 12.70 5.59
CA GLU A 75 -5.66 13.14 6.99
C GLU A 75 -4.58 14.18 7.34
N ARG A 76 -3.30 13.91 7.06
CA ARG A 76 -2.20 14.87 7.27
C ARG A 76 -2.43 16.20 6.54
N ASN A 77 -2.81 16.15 5.26
CA ASN A 77 -3.02 17.35 4.46
C ASN A 77 -4.22 18.19 4.97
N ASN A 78 -5.23 17.56 5.59
CA ASN A 78 -6.33 18.28 6.22
C ASN A 78 -5.92 18.91 7.57
N GLU A 79 -5.10 18.23 8.37
CA GLU A 79 -4.56 18.76 9.63
C GLU A 79 -3.68 20.00 9.40
N THR A 80 -2.83 19.96 8.36
CA THR A 80 -1.96 21.10 8.00
C THR A 80 -2.77 22.32 7.52
N LYS A 81 -3.89 22.10 6.82
CA LYS A 81 -4.76 23.20 6.37
C LYS A 81 -5.49 23.88 7.54
N ASN A 82 -5.92 23.11 8.54
CA ASN A 82 -6.66 23.65 9.69
C ASN A 82 -5.78 24.42 10.69
N THR A 83 -4.46 24.17 10.72
CA THR A 83 -3.51 24.85 11.61
C THR A 83 -2.92 26.14 11.03
N GLN A 84 -3.21 26.45 9.76
CA GLN A 84 -2.80 27.67 9.06
C GLN A 84 -3.92 28.72 8.96
N THR A 85 -5.06 28.48 9.60
CA THR A 85 -6.21 29.40 9.77
C THR A 85 -6.37 29.77 11.23
#